data_AF-A0A1Z4NP86-F1
#
_entry.id   AF-A0A1Z4NP86-F1
#
_cell.length_a   1.000
_cell.length_b   1.000
_cell.length_c   1.000
_cell.angle_alpha   90.00
_cell.angle_beta   90.00
_cell.angle_gamma   90.00
#
_symmetry.space_group_name_H-M   'P 1'
#
loop_
_entity.id
_entity.type
_entity.pdbx_description
1 polymer ?
#
loop_
_entity_poly.entity_id
_entity_poly.type
_entity_poly.pdbx_seq_one_letter_code
_entity_poly.pdbx_strand_id
1 'polypeptide(L)'
;MNTNIPTTKQRIDRTMKPEQFNQVVEAIGAGRYSWACLLILRFAGYNPLHYIPYRTYSRLIRENRQASESTNQTSQEVSQITASKYN
;
A
#
# COMPACT_ATOMS: atom_id res chain seq x y z
N MET A 1 -15.68 -8.33 30.40
CA MET A 1 -16.20 -7.44 29.35
C MET A 1 -16.39 -8.25 28.09
N ASN A 2 -17.64 -8.56 27.78
CA ASN A 2 -18.10 -9.33 26.63
C ASN A 2 -18.19 -8.41 25.41
N THR A 3 -17.15 -8.37 24.58
CA THR A 3 -17.18 -7.65 23.32
C THR A 3 -17.99 -8.43 22.30
N ASN A 4 -19.29 -8.13 22.23
CA ASN A 4 -20.15 -8.50 21.11
C ASN A 4 -19.63 -7.76 19.88
N ILE A 5 -18.76 -8.41 19.10
CA ILE A 5 -18.32 -7.91 17.80
C ILE A 5 -19.47 -8.21 16.83
N PRO A 6 -20.20 -7.21 16.30
CA PRO A 6 -21.19 -7.47 15.28
C PRO A 6 -20.45 -8.00 14.05
N THR A 7 -20.65 -9.28 13.75
CA THR A 7 -20.20 -9.92 12.51
C THR A 7 -21.08 -9.41 11.38
N THR A 8 -20.78 -8.19 10.93
CA THR A 8 -21.36 -7.63 9.73
C THR A 8 -20.95 -8.53 8.57
N LYS A 9 -21.83 -9.43 8.15
CA LYS A 9 -21.72 -10.21 6.91
C LYS A 9 -21.75 -9.23 5.73
N GLN A 10 -20.65 -8.53 5.49
CA GLN A 10 -20.51 -7.67 4.33
C GLN A 10 -20.26 -8.57 3.13
N ARG A 11 -21.25 -8.58 2.23
CA ARG A 11 -21.29 -9.38 1.01
C ARG A 11 -19.96 -9.26 0.27
N ILE A 12 -19.24 -10.38 0.19
CA ILE A 12 -17.93 -10.56 -0.41
C ILE A 12 -18.10 -10.65 -1.94
N ASP A 13 -18.64 -9.59 -2.55
CA ASP A 13 -18.97 -9.60 -3.97
C ASP A 13 -18.59 -8.27 -4.63
N ARG A 14 -17.41 -7.75 -4.26
CA ARG A 14 -16.77 -6.67 -4.99
C ARG A 14 -15.62 -7.24 -5.79
N THR A 15 -15.91 -7.53 -7.06
CA THR A 15 -14.89 -7.79 -8.07
C THR A 15 -13.91 -6.62 -8.07
N MET A 16 -12.65 -6.90 -7.76
CA MET A 16 -11.56 -5.93 -7.82
C MET A 16 -11.46 -5.42 -9.25
N LYS A 17 -11.46 -4.10 -9.45
CA LYS A 17 -11.27 -3.52 -10.78
C LYS A 17 -9.85 -3.80 -11.28
N PRO A 18 -9.62 -3.91 -12.60
CA PRO A 18 -8.28 -4.15 -13.14
C PRO A 18 -7.28 -3.07 -12.71
N GLU A 19 -7.69 -1.81 -12.57
CA GLU A 19 -6.82 -0.73 -12.08
C GLU A 19 -6.39 -0.93 -10.62
N GLN A 20 -7.31 -1.43 -9.79
CA GLN A 20 -7.03 -1.75 -8.39
C GLN A 20 -6.08 -2.93 -8.28
N PHE A 21 -6.24 -3.94 -9.14
CA PHE A 21 -5.33 -5.06 -9.21
C PHE A 21 -3.92 -4.63 -9.64
N ASN A 22 -3.81 -3.75 -10.63
CA ASN A 22 -2.52 -3.19 -11.05
C ASN A 22 -1.81 -2.49 -9.87
N GLN A 23 -2.53 -1.74 -9.03
CA GLN A 23 -1.94 -1.12 -7.83
C GLN A 23 -1.40 -2.16 -6.83
N VAL A 24 -2.05 -3.32 -6.70
CA VAL A 24 -1.55 -4.43 -5.87
C VAL A 24 -0.28 -5.02 -6.49
N VAL A 25 -0.26 -5.24 -7.80
CA VAL A 25 0.91 -5.78 -8.51
C VAL A 25 2.09 -4.82 -8.43
N GLU A 26 1.88 -3.52 -8.60
CA GLU A 26 2.93 -2.50 -8.42
C GLU A 26 3.48 -2.48 -7.00
N ALA A 27 2.61 -2.63 -5.98
CA ALA A 27 3.05 -2.73 -4.61
C ALA A 27 3.92 -3.97 -4.37
N ILE A 28 3.57 -5.11 -4.98
CA ILE A 28 4.36 -6.35 -4.93
C ILE A 28 5.70 -6.17 -5.66
N GLY A 29 5.69 -5.58 -6.86
CA GLY A 29 6.91 -5.29 -7.63
C GLY A 29 7.86 -4.34 -6.89
N ALA A 30 7.33 -3.43 -6.08
CA ALA A 30 8.09 -2.55 -5.19
C ALA A 30 8.53 -3.21 -3.86
N GLY A 31 8.26 -4.50 -3.64
CA GLY A 31 8.59 -5.22 -2.40
C GLY A 31 7.74 -4.85 -1.17
N ARG A 32 6.64 -4.10 -1.37
CA ARG A 32 5.78 -3.59 -0.29
C ARG A 32 4.63 -4.55 0.00
N TYR A 33 4.96 -5.75 0.47
CA TYR A 33 3.96 -6.81 0.72
C TYR A 33 2.88 -6.43 1.73
N SER A 34 3.26 -5.78 2.83
CA SER A 34 2.31 -5.31 3.85
C SER A 34 1.30 -4.30 3.29
N TRP A 35 1.74 -3.45 2.37
CA TRP A 35 0.87 -2.49 1.67
C TRP A 35 -0.04 -3.21 0.68
N ALA A 36 0.48 -4.17 -0.08
CA ALA A 36 -0.32 -5.01 -0.98
C ALA A 36 -1.45 -5.74 -0.23
N CYS A 37 -1.16 -6.33 0.92
CA CYS A 37 -2.18 -6.94 1.78
C CYS A 37 -3.26 -5.94 2.21
N LEU A 38 -2.88 -4.71 2.54
CA LEU A 38 -3.81 -3.66 2.93
C LEU A 38 -4.72 -3.24 1.76
N LEU A 39 -4.15 -3.12 0.56
CA LEU A 39 -4.91 -2.84 -0.67
C LEU A 39 -5.92 -3.95 -0.98
N ILE A 40 -5.52 -5.22 -0.84
CA ILE A 40 -6.43 -6.36 -1.05
C ILE A 40 -7.61 -6.28 -0.07
N LEU A 41 -7.35 -6.04 1.22
CA LEU A 41 -8.42 -5.86 2.21
C LEU A 41 -9.35 -4.70 1.82
N ARG A 42 -8.79 -3.57 1.40
CA ARG A 42 -9.53 -2.37 1.02
C ARG A 42 -10.42 -2.61 -0.20
N PHE A 43 -9.90 -3.26 -1.22
CA PHE A 43 -10.61 -3.52 -2.48
C PHE A 43 -11.65 -4.62 -2.34
N ALA A 44 -11.38 -5.64 -1.53
CA ALA A 44 -12.35 -6.68 -1.18
C ALA A 44 -13.47 -6.16 -0.24
N GLY A 45 -13.39 -4.90 0.20
CA GLY A 45 -14.42 -4.26 1.03
C GLY A 45 -14.28 -4.55 2.52
N TYR A 46 -13.18 -5.15 2.97
CA TYR A 46 -12.90 -5.34 4.38
C TYR A 46 -12.46 -4.04 5.05
N ASN A 47 -12.80 -3.89 6.33
CA ASN A 47 -12.23 -2.84 7.15
C ASN A 47 -10.85 -3.29 7.65
N PRO A 48 -9.76 -2.61 7.22
CA PRO A 48 -8.39 -3.02 7.56
C PRO A 48 -8.12 -2.98 9.08
N LEU A 49 -8.84 -2.20 9.88
CA LEU A 49 -8.67 -2.14 11.34
C LEU A 49 -9.08 -3.43 12.06
N HIS A 50 -9.86 -4.31 11.42
CA HIS A 50 -10.21 -5.62 11.99
C HIS A 50 -9.08 -6.65 11.85
N TYR A 51 -8.19 -6.47 10.87
CA TYR A 51 -7.15 -7.43 10.53
C TYR A 51 -5.75 -6.89 10.86
N ILE A 52 -5.62 -5.57 10.95
CA ILE A 52 -4.35 -4.88 11.15
C ILE A 52 -4.49 -3.97 12.38
N PRO A 53 -3.59 -4.07 13.37
CA PRO A 53 -3.56 -3.16 14.50
C PRO A 53 -3.41 -1.70 14.04
N TYR A 54 -4.08 -0.77 14.73
CA TYR A 54 -4.10 0.65 14.38
C TYR A 54 -2.69 1.26 14.18
N ARG A 55 -1.73 0.86 15.03
CA ARG A 55 -0.32 1.27 14.92
C ARG A 55 0.30 0.88 13.57
N THR A 56 0.01 -0.34 13.12
CA THR A 56 0.51 -0.86 11.84
C THR A 56 -0.19 -0.18 10.66
N TYR A 57 -1.51 0.02 10.75
CA TYR A 57 -2.26 0.75 9.73
C TYR A 57 -1.75 2.18 9.54
N SER A 58 -1.62 2.95 10.61
CA SER A 58 -1.15 4.34 10.55
C SER A 58 0.29 4.45 10.04
N ARG A 59 1.16 3.50 10.42
CA ARG A 59 2.52 3.38 9.87
C ARG A 59 2.51 3.16 8.36
N LEU A 60 1.73 2.19 7.86
CA LEU A 60 1.67 1.84 6.44
C LEU A 60 1.16 3.01 5.57
N ILE A 61 0.17 3.77 6.05
CA ILE A 61 -0.34 4.95 5.35
C ILE A 61 0.74 6.05 5.24
N ARG A 62 1.48 6.29 6.32
CA ARG A 62 2.57 7.26 6.34
C ARG A 62 3.73 6.85 5.43
N GLU A 63 4.13 5.58 5.48
CA GLU A 63 5.19 5.03 4.63
C GLU A 63 4.84 5.14 3.15
N ASN A 64 3.58 4.88 2.77
CA ASN A 64 3.15 5.03 1.39
C ASN A 64 3.22 6.49 0.90
N ARG A 65 2.81 7.45 1.74
CA ARG A 65 2.93 8.88 1.43
C ARG A 65 4.38 9.34 1.31
N GLN A 66 5.25 8.91 2.21
CA GLN A 66 6.68 9.21 2.15
C GLN A 66 7.35 8.57 0.93
N ALA A 67 6.94 7.37 0.53
CA ALA A 67 7.42 6.72 -0.69
C ALA A 67 7.04 7.51 -1.96
N SER A 68 5.84 8.11 -2.01
CA SER A 68 5.47 9.01 -3.12
C SER A 68 6.27 10.32 -3.13
N GLU A 69 6.70 10.81 -1.96
CA GLU A 69 7.51 12.03 -1.84
C GLU A 69 9.00 11.76 -2.17
N SER A 70 9.55 10.61 -1.76
CA SER A 70 10.95 10.23 -1.98
C SER A 70 11.27 9.73 -3.39
N THR A 71 10.30 9.17 -4.11
CA THR A 71 10.46 8.83 -5.54
C THR A 71 10.83 10.08 -6.38
N ASN A 72 10.42 11.28 -5.96
CA ASN A 72 10.78 12.52 -6.64
C ASN A 72 12.23 13.01 -6.37
N GLN A 73 12.93 12.45 -5.38
CA GLN A 73 14.29 12.88 -5.03
C GLN A 73 15.36 11.93 -5.58
N THR A 74 15.10 10.62 -5.66
CA THR A 74 16.09 9.65 -6.18
C THR A 74 16.30 9.76 -7.69
N SER A 75 15.34 10.30 -8.45
CA SER A 75 15.53 10.51 -9.91
C SER A 75 16.55 11.62 -10.25
N GLN A 76 16.90 12.49 -9.29
CA GLN A 76 17.87 13.56 -9.52
C GLN A 76 19.32 13.15 -9.26
N GLU A 77 19.57 12.12 -8.44
CA GLU A 77 20.93 11.69 -8.09
C GLU A 77 21.56 10.81 -9.19
N VAL A 78 20.77 9.98 -9.87
CA VAL A 78 21.27 9.10 -10.95
C VAL A 78 21.70 9.88 -12.20
N SER A 79 21.13 11.06 -12.44
CA SER A 79 21.48 11.90 -13.61
C SER A 79 22.79 12.68 -13.45
N GLN A 80 23.31 12.83 -12.22
CA GLN A 80 24.58 13.53 -11.98
C GLN A 80 25.79 12.60 -12.08
N ILE A 81 25.62 11.30 -11.76
CA ILE A 81 26.71 10.32 -11.78
C ILE A 81 27.13 9.97 -13.23
N THR A 82 26.22 10.01 -14.20
CA THR A 82 26.54 9.74 -15.62
C THR A 82 27.20 10.92 -16.34
N ALA A 83 27.03 12.15 -15.85
CA ALA A 83 27.63 13.35 -16.45
C ALA A 83 29.13 13.52 -16.13
N SER A 84 29.59 13.02 -14.98
CA SER A 84 31.01 13.14 -14.57
C SER A 84 31.94 12.10 -15.20
N LYS A 85 31.44 11.18 -16.04
CA LYS A 85 32.26 10.15 -16.70
C LYS A 85 32.77 10.56 -18.09
N TYR A 86 32.46 11.77 -18.55
CA TYR A 86 32.81 12.30 -19.87
C TYR A 86 33.44 13.70 -19.82
N ASN A 87 34.22 14.03 -18.79
CA ASN A 87 35.10 15.20 -18.78
C ASN A 87 36.47 14.85 -18.20
#